data_AF-A0AAE8G814-F1
#
_entry.id   AF-A0AAE8G814-F1
#
_cell.length_a   1.000
_cell.length_b   1.000
_cell.length_c   1.000
_cell.angle_alpha   90.00
_cell.angle_beta   90.00
_cell.angle_gamma   90.00
#
_symmetry.space_group_name_H-M   'P 1'
#
loop_
_entity.id
_entity.type
_entity.pdbx_description
1 polymer ?
#
loop_
_entity_poly.entity_id
_entity_poly.type
_entity_poly.pdbx_seq_one_letter_code
_entity_poly.pdbx_strand_id
1 'polypeptide(L)'
;MLFINGCVNTQINSDREALVNAGRGAVNVIITNYRVYRYALQEKNSDVTKSLVYATLTNANILKAFEEEAGNGYVIEESLNTRKLNEICWMAKFVRETKYVITPKEQDHYKDIYAWLNNKEQAWVKKINSSYTKDELGPDDCRK
;
A
#
# COMPACT_ATOMS: atom_id res chain seq x y z
N MET A 1 22.82 42.32 24.84
CA MET A 1 21.79 41.27 24.71
C MET A 1 22.22 40.33 23.60
N LEU A 2 22.66 39.13 23.96
CA LEU A 2 23.00 38.06 23.00
C LEU A 2 21.70 37.35 22.62
N PHE A 3 21.24 37.54 21.39
CA PHE A 3 20.18 36.72 20.83
C PHE A 3 20.79 35.36 20.48
N ILE A 4 20.52 34.35 21.32
CA ILE A 4 20.75 32.95 20.97
C ILE A 4 19.65 32.57 19.97
N ASN A 5 19.93 32.76 18.69
CA ASN A 5 19.17 32.10 17.63
C ASN A 5 19.45 30.60 17.76
N GLY A 6 18.57 29.90 18.47
CA GLY A 6 18.59 28.44 18.51
C GLY A 6 18.53 27.90 17.09
N CYS A 7 19.47 27.01 16.74
CA CYS A 7 19.47 26.30 15.48
C CYS A 7 18.11 25.58 15.34
N VAL A 8 17.28 26.05 14.41
CA VAL A 8 16.14 25.27 13.94
C VAL A 8 16.72 24.01 13.30
N ASN A 9 16.45 22.85 13.91
CA ASN A 9 16.92 21.53 13.45
C ASN A 9 16.44 21.27 12.01
N THR A 10 17.27 21.60 11.03
CA THR A 10 17.05 21.28 9.61
C THR A 10 17.02 19.77 9.33
N GLN A 11 17.52 18.96 10.25
CA GLN A 11 17.61 17.50 10.15
C GLN A 11 16.24 16.79 10.23
N ILE A 12 15.29 17.31 11.00
CA ILE A 12 13.96 16.66 11.16
C ILE A 12 13.19 16.69 9.83
N ASN A 13 13.30 17.77 9.07
CA ASN A 13 12.67 17.88 7.76
C ASN A 13 13.36 16.99 6.72
N SER A 14 14.69 16.81 6.79
CA SER A 14 15.41 15.93 5.85
C SER A 14 15.07 14.46 6.05
N ASP A 15 14.93 14.00 7.30
CA ASP A 15 14.66 12.59 7.59
C ASP A 15 13.23 12.21 7.19
N ARG A 16 12.26 13.08 7.49
CA ARG A 16 10.88 12.91 7.02
C ARG A 16 10.81 12.90 5.50
N GLU A 17 11.46 13.85 4.83
CA GLU A 17 11.45 13.92 3.38
C GLU A 17 12.08 12.67 2.75
N ALA A 18 13.17 12.16 3.34
CA ALA A 18 13.79 10.90 2.94
C ALA A 18 12.81 9.73 3.06
N LEU A 19 12.08 9.61 4.18
CA LEU A 19 11.06 8.58 4.39
C LEU A 19 9.90 8.69 3.40
N VAL A 20 9.39 9.91 3.15
CA VAL A 20 8.34 10.15 2.15
C VAL A 20 8.81 9.74 0.75
N ASN A 21 10.04 10.10 0.38
CA ASN A 21 10.60 9.76 -0.93
C ASN A 21 10.88 8.25 -1.04
N ALA A 22 11.36 7.60 0.02
CA ALA A 22 11.51 6.16 0.10
C ALA A 22 10.16 5.44 -0.02
N GLY A 23 9.13 5.90 0.68
CA GLY A 23 7.76 5.38 0.58
C GLY A 23 7.20 5.50 -0.84
N ARG A 24 7.39 6.64 -1.51
CA ARG A 24 7.05 6.81 -2.94
C ARG A 24 7.79 5.82 -3.83
N GLY A 25 9.08 5.61 -3.57
CA GLY A 25 9.89 4.62 -4.27
C GLY A 25 9.35 3.20 -4.08
N ALA A 26 9.07 2.81 -2.84
CA ALA A 26 8.51 1.51 -2.50
C ALA A 26 7.16 1.27 -3.18
N VAL A 27 6.27 2.28 -3.20
CA VAL A 27 5.00 2.18 -3.95
C VAL A 27 5.26 1.89 -5.42
N ASN A 28 6.17 2.61 -6.07
CA ASN A 28 6.46 2.40 -7.50
C ASN A 28 6.99 0.99 -7.81
N VAL A 29 7.70 0.36 -6.87
CA VAL A 29 8.12 -1.04 -7.01
C VAL A 29 6.94 -1.98 -6.77
N ILE A 30 6.14 -1.76 -5.73
CA ILE A 30 5.06 -2.67 -5.35
C ILE A 30 3.95 -2.71 -6.41
N ILE A 31 3.61 -1.55 -7.00
CA ILE A 31 2.54 -1.49 -8.01
C ILE A 31 2.86 -2.26 -9.29
N THR A 32 4.13 -2.60 -9.56
CA THR A 32 4.47 -3.42 -10.74
C THR A 32 3.90 -4.84 -10.62
N ASN A 33 3.55 -5.29 -9.41
CA ASN A 33 2.99 -6.61 -9.16
C ASN A 33 1.49 -6.73 -9.51
N TYR A 34 0.81 -5.65 -9.92
CA TYR A 34 -0.64 -5.64 -10.10
C TYR A 34 -1.15 -6.75 -11.05
N ARG A 35 -0.40 -7.07 -12.11
CA ARG A 35 -0.74 -8.19 -13.03
C ARG A 35 -0.55 -9.55 -12.38
N VAL A 36 0.50 -9.71 -11.58
CA VAL A 36 0.78 -10.96 -10.85
C VAL A 36 -0.36 -11.26 -9.89
N TYR A 37 -0.84 -10.26 -9.16
CA TYR A 37 -2.02 -10.39 -8.30
C TYR A 37 -3.25 -10.87 -9.06
N ARG A 38 -3.53 -10.29 -10.24
CA ARG A 38 -4.67 -10.70 -11.08
C ARG A 38 -4.63 -12.16 -11.50
N TYR A 39 -3.47 -12.65 -11.92
CA TYR A 39 -3.31 -14.04 -12.33
C TYR A 39 -3.31 -15.00 -11.14
N ALA A 40 -2.65 -14.64 -10.03
CA ALA A 40 -2.62 -15.47 -8.82
C ALA A 40 -4.02 -15.68 -8.22
N LEU A 41 -4.94 -14.72 -8.39
CA LEU A 41 -6.34 -14.87 -7.98
C LEU A 41 -7.10 -15.96 -8.76
N GLN A 42 -6.59 -16.42 -9.90
CA GLN A 42 -7.16 -17.54 -10.66
C GLN A 42 -6.69 -18.89 -10.11
N GLU A 43 -5.60 -18.91 -9.33
CA GLU A 43 -4.95 -20.11 -8.78
C GLU A 43 -4.76 -19.99 -7.26
N LYS A 44 -5.84 -19.66 -6.54
CA LYS A 44 -5.76 -19.25 -5.12
C LYS A 44 -5.09 -20.27 -4.19
N ASN A 45 -5.19 -21.56 -4.49
CA ASN A 45 -4.72 -22.65 -3.63
C ASN A 45 -3.35 -23.22 -4.01
N SER A 46 -2.57 -22.52 -4.86
CA SER A 46 -1.22 -22.96 -5.20
C SER A 46 -0.19 -22.50 -4.17
N ASP A 47 0.91 -23.26 -4.02
CA ASP A 47 2.05 -22.86 -3.18
C ASP A 47 2.67 -21.52 -3.62
N VAL A 48 2.58 -21.23 -4.92
CA VAL A 48 2.98 -19.95 -5.51
C VAL A 48 2.11 -18.82 -4.98
N THR A 49 0.78 -18.98 -5.01
CA THR A 49 -0.14 -17.97 -4.47
C THR A 49 0.07 -17.79 -2.98
N LYS A 50 0.24 -18.87 -2.21
CA LYS A 50 0.55 -18.80 -0.78
C LYS A 50 1.85 -18.02 -0.50
N SER A 51 2.91 -18.28 -1.27
CA SER A 51 4.17 -17.53 -1.16
C SER A 51 3.98 -16.05 -1.50
N LEU A 52 3.17 -15.76 -2.51
CA LEU A 52 2.83 -14.39 -2.89
C LEU A 52 2.03 -13.66 -1.81
N VAL A 53 1.16 -14.36 -1.06
CA VAL A 53 0.47 -13.77 0.10
C VAL A 53 1.46 -13.25 1.13
N TYR A 54 2.45 -14.06 1.54
CA TYR A 54 3.45 -13.60 2.52
C TYR A 54 4.29 -12.43 2.01
N ALA A 55 4.72 -12.49 0.74
CA ALA A 55 5.45 -11.38 0.11
C ALA A 55 4.61 -10.10 0.08
N THR A 56 3.32 -10.22 -0.22
CA THR A 56 2.40 -9.07 -0.29
C THR A 56 2.13 -8.47 1.09
N LEU A 57 1.95 -9.30 2.11
CA LEU A 57 1.80 -8.83 3.50
C LEU A 57 3.08 -8.14 3.99
N THR A 58 4.25 -8.62 3.57
CA THR A 58 5.54 -7.96 3.87
C THR A 58 5.65 -6.60 3.17
N ASN A 59 5.30 -6.52 1.89
CA ASN A 59 5.25 -5.26 1.15
C ASN A 59 4.28 -4.25 1.79
N ALA A 60 3.11 -4.71 2.21
CA ALA A 60 2.13 -3.87 2.92
C ALA A 60 2.68 -3.39 4.27
N ASN A 61 3.40 -4.24 5.01
CA ASN A 61 4.06 -3.83 6.25
C ASN A 61 5.13 -2.76 6.02
N ILE A 62 5.92 -2.87 4.96
CA ILE A 62 6.91 -1.83 4.58
C ILE A 62 6.22 -0.49 4.29
N LEU A 63 5.12 -0.52 3.52
CA LEU A 63 4.37 0.70 3.21
C LEU A 63 3.75 1.34 4.45
N LYS A 64 3.18 0.51 5.34
CA LYS A 64 2.65 0.95 6.63
C LYS A 64 3.75 1.62 7.47
N ALA A 65 4.93 1.00 7.57
CA ALA A 65 6.05 1.57 8.32
C ALA A 65 6.46 2.94 7.77
N PHE A 66 6.53 3.12 6.44
CA PHE A 66 6.82 4.44 5.86
C PHE A 66 5.76 5.50 6.20
N GLU A 67 4.48 5.15 6.30
CA GLU A 67 3.45 6.09 6.75
C GLU A 67 3.62 6.48 8.22
N GLU A 68 3.81 5.48 9.07
CA GLU A 68 3.92 5.66 10.52
C GLU A 68 5.18 6.45 10.91
N GLU A 69 6.33 6.11 10.29
CA GLU A 69 7.62 6.75 10.59
C GLU A 69 7.74 8.15 9.99
N ALA A 70 7.18 8.41 8.80
CA ALA A 70 7.18 9.76 8.23
C ALA A 70 6.30 10.72 9.04
N GLY A 71 5.25 10.20 9.70
CA GLY A 71 4.38 10.94 10.60
C GLY A 71 3.67 12.14 9.95
N ASN A 72 3.18 13.05 10.79
CA ASN A 72 2.51 14.30 10.39
C ASN A 72 1.37 14.10 9.37
N GLY A 73 0.60 13.02 9.53
CA GLY A 73 -0.54 12.72 8.67
C GLY A 73 -0.19 12.30 7.24
N TYR A 74 1.08 11.97 6.95
CA TYR A 74 1.46 11.45 5.65
C TYR A 74 0.71 10.15 5.34
N VAL A 75 0.11 10.09 4.15
CA VAL A 75 -0.47 8.87 3.59
C VAL A 75 0.01 8.68 2.15
N ILE A 76 0.34 7.44 1.79
CA ILE A 76 0.98 7.13 0.50
C ILE A 76 0.12 7.54 -0.69
N GLU A 77 -1.21 7.42 -0.56
CA GLU A 77 -2.18 7.71 -1.61
C GLU A 77 -2.33 9.19 -1.97
N GLU A 78 -1.77 10.13 -1.21
CA GLU A 78 -1.86 11.56 -1.56
C GLU A 78 -1.02 11.91 -2.78
N SER A 79 0.08 11.20 -2.98
CA SER A 79 1.01 11.46 -4.09
C SER A 79 0.73 10.61 -5.34
N LEU A 80 -0.31 9.76 -5.30
CA LEU A 80 -0.61 8.83 -6.38
C LEU A 80 -1.65 9.42 -7.32
N ASN A 81 -1.33 9.38 -8.61
CA ASN A 81 -2.35 9.56 -9.65
C ASN A 81 -3.28 8.35 -9.71
N THR A 82 -4.40 8.49 -10.41
CA THR A 82 -5.43 7.45 -10.42
C THR A 82 -4.95 6.11 -10.96
N ARG A 83 -4.08 6.11 -11.97
CA ARG A 83 -3.51 4.86 -12.49
C ARG A 83 -2.76 4.10 -11.39
N LYS A 84 -1.87 4.79 -10.66
CA LYS A 84 -1.12 4.19 -9.54
C LYS A 84 -2.03 3.78 -8.39
N LEU A 85 -3.09 4.54 -8.12
CA LEU A 85 -4.11 4.15 -7.14
C LEU A 85 -4.82 2.84 -7.53
N ASN A 86 -5.16 2.69 -8.81
CA ASN A 86 -5.73 1.44 -9.32
C ASN A 86 -4.73 0.28 -9.22
N GLU A 87 -3.47 0.50 -9.57
CA GLU A 87 -2.43 -0.53 -9.51
C GLU A 87 -2.13 -0.97 -8.05
N ILE A 88 -2.02 -0.04 -7.08
CA ILE A 88 -1.83 -0.40 -5.66
C ILE A 88 -3.08 -1.01 -5.04
N CYS A 89 -4.27 -0.65 -5.51
CA CYS A 89 -5.53 -1.24 -5.06
C CYS A 89 -5.61 -2.75 -5.31
N TRP A 90 -4.96 -3.27 -6.36
CA TRP A 90 -4.81 -4.71 -6.56
C TRP A 90 -4.10 -5.43 -5.40
N MET A 91 -3.18 -4.76 -4.70
CA MET A 91 -2.50 -5.33 -3.53
C MET A 91 -3.50 -5.64 -2.41
N ALA A 92 -4.36 -4.66 -2.08
CA ALA A 92 -5.35 -4.85 -1.02
C ALA A 92 -6.42 -5.87 -1.41
N LYS A 93 -6.92 -5.81 -2.65
CA LYS A 93 -7.84 -6.82 -3.20
C LYS A 93 -7.26 -8.22 -3.13
N PHE A 94 -6.00 -8.39 -3.57
CA PHE A 94 -5.32 -9.68 -3.54
C PHE A 94 -5.28 -10.26 -2.12
N VAL A 95 -4.81 -9.48 -1.16
CA VAL A 95 -4.72 -9.91 0.25
C VAL A 95 -6.09 -10.24 0.83
N ARG A 96 -7.13 -9.45 0.54
CA ARG A 96 -8.50 -9.71 0.98
C ARG A 96 -9.04 -11.03 0.42
N GLU A 97 -8.85 -11.25 -0.88
CA GLU A 97 -9.39 -12.43 -1.58
C GLU A 97 -8.61 -13.72 -1.33
N THR A 98 -7.39 -13.61 -0.82
CA THR A 98 -6.51 -14.75 -0.49
C THR A 98 -6.33 -14.94 1.02
N LYS A 99 -7.09 -14.21 1.85
CA LYS A 99 -7.00 -14.27 3.32
C LYS A 99 -7.00 -15.70 3.89
N TYR A 100 -7.80 -16.60 3.30
CA TYR A 100 -7.96 -17.98 3.77
C TYR A 100 -6.96 -18.98 3.15
N VAL A 101 -6.03 -18.52 2.31
CA VAL A 101 -4.94 -19.35 1.75
C VAL A 101 -3.90 -19.68 2.83
N ILE A 102 -3.78 -18.82 3.85
CA ILE A 102 -2.92 -19.04 5.02
C ILE A 102 -3.77 -19.42 6.25
N THR A 103 -3.16 -20.10 7.21
CA THR A 103 -3.87 -20.62 8.40
C THR A 103 -4.36 -19.50 9.32
N PRO A 104 -5.38 -19.72 10.15
CA PRO A 104 -5.87 -18.71 11.11
C PRO A 104 -4.78 -18.17 12.05
N LYS A 105 -3.83 -19.02 12.47
CA LYS A 105 -2.68 -18.61 13.30
C LYS A 105 -1.77 -17.63 12.56
N GLU A 106 -1.54 -17.85 11.27
CA GLU A 106 -0.76 -16.93 10.44
C GLU A 106 -1.53 -15.64 10.16
N GLN A 107 -2.85 -15.72 9.96
CA GLN A 107 -3.68 -14.53 9.82
C GLN A 107 -3.61 -13.62 11.06
N ASP A 108 -3.60 -14.21 12.27
CA ASP A 108 -3.48 -13.45 13.53
C ASP A 108 -2.15 -12.70 13.63
N HIS A 109 -1.06 -13.29 13.15
CA HIS A 109 0.25 -12.63 13.08
C HIS A 109 0.22 -11.36 12.20
N TYR A 110 -0.59 -11.34 11.16
CA TYR A 110 -0.72 -10.22 10.22
C TYR A 110 -1.97 -9.36 10.45
N LYS A 111 -2.68 -9.51 11.58
CA LYS A 111 -3.98 -8.86 11.83
C LYS A 111 -3.95 -7.34 11.63
N ASP A 112 -2.88 -6.69 12.06
CA ASP A 112 -2.73 -5.22 11.95
C ASP A 112 -2.51 -4.78 10.50
N ILE A 113 -1.86 -5.63 9.70
CA ILE A 113 -1.65 -5.38 8.26
C ILE A 113 -2.94 -5.60 7.48
N TYR A 114 -3.71 -6.63 7.82
CA TYR A 114 -5.05 -6.83 7.25
C TYR A 114 -5.97 -5.64 7.57
N ALA A 115 -5.97 -5.14 8.81
CA ALA A 115 -6.76 -3.98 9.20
C ALA A 115 -6.33 -2.71 8.44
N TRP A 116 -5.02 -2.45 8.35
CA TRP A 116 -4.48 -1.32 7.60
C TRP A 116 -4.85 -1.39 6.11
N LEU A 117 -4.65 -2.55 5.46
CA LEU A 117 -5.00 -2.75 4.04
C LEU A 117 -6.50 -2.59 3.78
N ASN A 118 -7.36 -3.06 4.68
CA ASN A 118 -8.80 -2.90 4.54
C ASN A 118 -9.23 -1.42 4.58
N ASN A 119 -8.61 -0.62 5.44
CA ASN A 119 -8.85 0.83 5.48
C ASN A 119 -8.33 1.51 4.21
N LYS A 120 -7.15 1.09 3.74
CA LYS A 120 -6.53 1.61 2.51
C LYS A 120 -7.34 1.27 1.26
N GLU A 121 -7.84 0.04 1.12
CA GLU A 121 -8.71 -0.37 0.00
C GLU A 121 -9.90 0.58 -0.14
N GLN A 122 -10.58 0.88 0.98
CA GLN A 122 -11.72 1.79 0.99
C GLN A 122 -11.34 3.20 0.54
N ALA A 123 -10.22 3.74 1.05
CA ALA A 123 -9.73 5.06 0.67
C ALA A 123 -9.34 5.13 -0.82
N TRP A 124 -8.63 4.12 -1.32
CA TRP A 124 -8.21 4.06 -2.72
C TRP A 124 -9.39 3.89 -3.67
N VAL A 125 -10.31 2.97 -3.39
CA VAL A 125 -11.52 2.77 -4.19
C VAL A 125 -12.38 4.03 -4.21
N LYS A 126 -12.51 4.73 -3.07
CA LYS A 126 -13.22 6.02 -3.01
C LYS A 126 -12.57 7.06 -3.92
N LYS A 127 -11.24 7.21 -3.88
CA LYS A 127 -10.52 8.13 -4.77
C LYS A 127 -10.68 7.74 -6.25
N ILE A 128 -10.54 6.46 -6.60
CA ILE A 128 -10.73 5.97 -7.97
C ILE A 128 -12.15 6.29 -8.48
N ASN A 129 -13.18 6.02 -7.66
CA ASN A 129 -14.58 6.32 -8.01
C ASN A 129 -14.85 7.81 -8.19
N SER A 130 -14.09 8.69 -7.51
CA SER A 130 -14.22 10.14 -7.68
C SER A 130 -13.59 10.67 -8.97
N SER A 131 -12.71 9.89 -9.61
CA SER A 131 -11.93 10.33 -10.77
C SER A 131 -12.31 9.63 -12.08
N TYR A 132 -12.89 8.42 -12.04
CA TYR A 132 -13.24 7.63 -13.23
C TYR A 132 -14.52 6.83 -13.07
N THR A 133 -15.26 6.70 -14.17
CA THR A 133 -16.32 5.71 -14.35
C THR A 133 -15.72 4.29 -14.42
N LYS A 134 -16.53 3.23 -14.21
CA LYS A 134 -16.06 1.83 -14.15
C LYS A 134 -15.47 1.29 -15.45
N ASP A 135 -15.66 1.99 -16.56
CA ASP A 135 -15.33 1.49 -17.90
C ASP A 135 -13.99 2.02 -18.42
N GLU A 136 -13.47 3.10 -17.84
CA GLU A 136 -12.27 3.79 -18.31
C GLU A 136 -10.95 3.09 -17.95
N LEU A 137 -10.95 2.23 -16.93
CA LEU A 137 -9.77 1.46 -16.49
C LEU A 137 -9.70 0.05 -17.09
N GLY A 138 -10.69 -0.34 -17.90
CA GLY A 138 -10.66 -1.59 -18.68
C GLY A 138 -10.58 -2.87 -17.82
N PRO A 139 -9.97 -3.95 -18.32
CA PRO A 139 -9.84 -5.23 -17.60
C PRO A 139 -8.97 -5.16 -16.34
N ASP A 140 -8.18 -4.10 -16.19
CA ASP A 140 -7.19 -3.92 -15.12
C ASP A 140 -7.77 -3.10 -13.95
N ASP A 141 -9.07 -2.80 -13.96
CA ASP A 141 -9.75 -2.08 -12.87
C ASP A 141 -9.82 -2.95 -11.60
N CYS A 142 -9.20 -2.51 -10.51
CA CYS A 142 -9.19 -3.22 -9.23
C CYS A 142 -10.57 -3.32 -8.57
N ARG A 143 -11.56 -2.54 -9.01
CA ARG A 143 -12.92 -2.52 -8.47
C ARG A 143 -13.81 -3.67 -9.00
N LYS A 144 -13.34 -4.38 -10.02
CA LYS A 144 -14.06 -5.49 -10.67
C LYS A 144 -13.93 -6.79 -9.89
#